data_AF-A0A1H9Y180-F1
#
_entry.id   AF-A0A1H9Y180-F1
#
_cell.length_a   1.000
_cell.length_b   1.000
_cell.length_c   1.000
_cell.angle_alpha   90.00
_cell.angle_beta   90.00
_cell.angle_gamma   90.00
#
_symmetry.space_group_name_H-M   'P 1'
#
loop_
_entity.id
_entity.type
_entity.pdbx_description
1 polymer ?
#
loop_
_entity_poly.entity_id
_entity_poly.type
_entity_poly.pdbx_seq_one_letter_code
_entity_poly.pdbx_strand_id
1 'polypeptide(L)'
;MKKRFIFLLLIFVLLLSACNNSDGLFGKTFDVSVRSSLNNPEKFDAIMTLEFSDGNLVKNTRGYEEGTYEWKEDELVLLSENENENLEFIFTVKESDKEFSKYSAVISDIVYEMTNPDKISHLQNLFSKFDKERTYEFITK
;
A
#
# COMPACT_ATOMS: atom_id res chain seq x y z
N MET A 1 -1.79 42.46 37.02
CA MET A 1 -1.84 41.05 36.56
C MET A 1 -3.06 40.86 35.66
N LYS A 2 -2.90 40.67 34.35
CA LYS A 2 -3.91 40.19 33.37
C LYS A 2 -3.44 40.51 31.93
N LYS A 3 -2.30 39.94 31.50
CA LYS A 3 -1.86 40.00 30.08
C LYS A 3 -1.07 38.75 29.65
N ARG A 4 -1.31 37.59 30.29
CA ARG A 4 -0.58 36.34 29.99
C ARG A 4 -1.43 35.20 29.46
N PHE A 5 -2.74 35.40 29.25
CA PHE A 5 -3.65 34.31 28.86
C PHE A 5 -3.99 34.23 27.37
N ILE A 6 -3.55 35.18 26.53
CA ILE A 6 -3.91 35.18 25.10
C ILE A 6 -2.92 34.37 24.25
N PHE A 7 -1.68 34.17 24.73
CA PHE A 7 -0.64 33.49 23.94
C PHE A 7 -0.78 31.95 23.94
N LEU A 8 -1.52 31.38 24.89
CA LEU A 8 -1.71 29.93 25.02
C LEU A 8 -2.78 29.37 24.08
N LEU A 9 -3.68 30.21 23.55
CA LEU A 9 -4.72 29.76 22.62
C LEU A 9 -4.20 29.62 21.18
N LEU A 10 -3.20 30.41 20.78
CA LEU A 10 -2.65 30.36 19.42
C LEU A 10 -1.79 29.10 19.18
N ILE A 11 -1.20 28.54 20.23
CA ILE A 11 -0.36 27.34 20.15
C ILE A 11 -1.22 26.09 19.91
N PHE A 12 -2.46 26.07 20.42
CA PHE A 12 -3.37 24.94 20.20
C PHE A 12 -3.91 24.86 18.77
N VAL A 13 -4.00 25.99 18.06
CA VAL A 13 -4.42 26.02 16.64
C VAL A 13 -3.27 25.59 15.71
N LEU A 14 -2.01 25.81 16.11
CA LEU A 14 -0.83 25.42 15.32
C LEU A 14 -0.43 23.95 15.46
N LEU A 15 -0.95 23.24 16.47
CA LEU A 15 -0.68 21.80 16.67
C LEU A 15 -1.61 20.87 15.88
N LEU A 16 -2.68 21.39 15.27
CA LEU A 16 -3.54 20.60 14.37
C LEU A 16 -3.08 20.62 12.91
N SER A 17 -2.07 21.44 12.56
CA SER A 17 -1.55 21.54 11.18
C SER A 17 -0.27 20.73 10.94
N ALA A 18 0.22 20.00 11.94
CA ALA A 18 1.45 19.23 11.87
C ALA A 18 1.18 17.75 12.19
N CYS A 19 0.50 17.05 11.27
CA CYS A 19 0.55 15.59 11.05
C CYS A 19 -0.56 15.16 10.06
N ASN A 20 -0.66 15.80 8.90
CA ASN A 20 -1.15 15.07 7.74
C ASN A 20 0.09 14.73 6.95
N ASN A 21 0.76 13.63 7.33
CA ASN A 21 1.58 12.87 6.40
C ASN A 21 0.59 12.28 5.38
N SER A 22 -0.02 13.11 4.53
CA SER A 22 -0.56 12.57 3.30
C SER A 22 0.68 12.23 2.49
N ASP A 23 1.19 11.03 2.67
CA ASP A 23 2.02 10.44 1.64
C ASP A 23 1.29 10.58 0.30
N GLY A 24 2.03 10.53 -0.80
CA GLY A 24 1.45 10.77 -2.12
C GLY A 24 0.39 9.75 -2.55
N LEU A 25 -0.06 8.86 -1.67
CA LEU A 25 -1.02 7.80 -1.93
C LEU A 25 -2.43 8.10 -1.42
N PHE A 26 -2.61 8.91 -0.36
CA PHE A 26 -3.94 9.18 0.19
C PHE A 26 -4.97 9.57 -0.87
N GLY A 27 -6.12 8.87 -0.87
CA GLY A 27 -7.23 9.09 -1.78
C GLY A 27 -7.01 8.53 -3.19
N LYS A 28 -5.90 7.81 -3.44
CA LYS A 28 -5.61 7.20 -4.73
C LYS A 28 -5.98 5.73 -4.76
N THR A 29 -6.34 5.27 -5.96
CA THR A 29 -6.54 3.86 -6.25
C THR A 29 -5.56 3.43 -7.33
N PHE A 30 -4.90 2.30 -7.13
CA PHE A 30 -3.96 1.72 -8.08
C PHE A 30 -4.28 0.26 -8.37
N ASP A 31 -4.27 -0.10 -9.65
CA ASP A 31 -4.13 -1.49 -10.07
C ASP A 31 -2.64 -1.87 -10.03
N VAL A 32 -2.26 -2.77 -9.13
CA VAL A 32 -0.91 -3.33 -9.06
C VAL A 32 -0.83 -4.50 -10.03
N SER A 33 -0.11 -4.28 -11.12
CA SER A 33 -0.21 -5.10 -12.31
C SER A 33 1.15 -5.65 -12.75
N VAL A 34 1.14 -6.87 -13.26
CA VAL A 34 2.34 -7.51 -13.81
C VAL A 34 2.15 -7.74 -15.30
N ARG A 35 3.25 -7.73 -16.06
CA ARG A 35 3.21 -8.11 -17.48
C ARG A 35 2.71 -9.54 -17.62
N SER A 36 1.66 -9.74 -18.42
CA SER A 36 0.96 -11.03 -18.53
C SER A 36 1.46 -11.92 -19.66
N SER A 37 2.23 -11.38 -20.60
CA SER A 37 2.82 -12.18 -21.68
C SER A 37 4.16 -11.64 -22.13
N LEU A 38 5.11 -12.56 -22.39
CA LEU A 38 6.35 -12.23 -23.09
C LEU A 38 6.08 -11.75 -24.53
N ASN A 39 5.03 -12.27 -25.17
CA ASN A 39 4.71 -11.97 -26.56
C ASN A 39 3.93 -10.65 -26.75
N ASN A 40 3.41 -10.06 -25.67
CA ASN A 40 2.77 -8.75 -25.71
C ASN A 40 3.31 -7.87 -24.56
N PRO A 41 4.31 -7.00 -24.84
CA PRO A 41 4.92 -6.13 -23.83
C PRO A 41 4.00 -5.10 -23.20
N GLU A 42 2.86 -4.82 -23.84
CA GLU A 42 1.93 -3.79 -23.41
C GLU A 42 0.77 -4.37 -22.62
N LYS A 43 0.68 -5.69 -22.50
CA LYS A 43 -0.39 -6.33 -21.74
C LYS A 43 0.02 -6.55 -20.28
N PHE A 44 -0.69 -5.88 -19.39
CA PHE A 44 -0.55 -5.99 -17.95
C PHE A 44 -1.84 -6.56 -17.36
N ASP A 45 -1.70 -7.54 -16.48
CA ASP A 45 -2.82 -8.10 -15.73
C ASP A 45 -2.68 -7.64 -14.28
N ALA A 46 -3.72 -6.98 -13.79
CA ALA A 46 -3.80 -6.53 -12.41
C ALA A 46 -3.97 -7.72 -11.46
N ILE A 47 -3.11 -7.80 -10.45
CA ILE A 47 -3.12 -8.86 -9.43
C ILE A 47 -3.97 -8.43 -8.23
N MET A 48 -3.80 -7.17 -7.82
CA MET A 48 -4.57 -6.53 -6.77
C MET A 48 -4.92 -5.08 -7.14
N THR A 49 -5.93 -4.54 -6.48
CA THR A 49 -6.33 -3.14 -6.64
C THR A 49 -6.33 -2.51 -5.26
N LEU A 50 -5.40 -1.58 -5.02
CA LEU A 50 -5.19 -0.93 -3.73
C LEU A 50 -5.88 0.43 -3.71
N GLU A 51 -6.76 0.64 -2.74
CA GLU A 51 -7.40 1.92 -2.45
C GLU A 51 -6.83 2.45 -1.13
N PHE A 52 -6.18 3.61 -1.19
CA PHE A 52 -5.50 4.23 -0.06
C PHE A 52 -6.39 5.31 0.57
N SER A 53 -6.57 5.22 1.89
CA SER A 53 -7.49 6.06 2.65
C SER A 53 -6.85 6.61 3.92
N ASP A 54 -7.63 7.37 4.70
CA ASP A 54 -7.13 8.12 5.85
C ASP A 54 -6.60 7.18 6.94
N GLY A 55 -5.66 7.68 7.75
CA GLY A 55 -5.09 6.90 8.85
C GLY A 55 -4.28 5.68 8.39
N ASN A 56 -3.59 5.77 7.26
CA ASN A 56 -2.72 4.72 6.72
C ASN A 56 -3.45 3.40 6.41
N LEU A 57 -4.73 3.48 6.06
CA LEU A 57 -5.55 2.33 5.68
C LEU A 57 -5.45 2.05 4.18
N VAL A 58 -5.29 0.78 3.81
CA VAL A 58 -5.30 0.32 2.44
C VAL A 58 -6.32 -0.81 2.26
N LYS A 59 -7.12 -0.75 1.21
CA LYS A 59 -8.10 -1.78 0.88
C LYS A 59 -7.74 -2.45 -0.42
N ASN A 60 -7.72 -3.79 -0.43
CA ASN A 60 -7.59 -4.55 -1.66
C ASN A 60 -8.97 -4.94 -2.21
N THR A 61 -9.46 -4.19 -3.19
CA THR A 61 -10.85 -4.30 -3.69
C THR A 61 -11.13 -5.54 -4.54
N ARG A 62 -10.14 -6.41 -4.78
CA ARG A 62 -10.30 -7.69 -5.50
C ARG A 62 -10.72 -8.86 -4.62
N GLY A 63 -11.33 -8.58 -3.47
CA GLY A 63 -11.87 -9.58 -2.55
C GLY A 63 -10.90 -10.01 -1.45
N TYR A 64 -9.93 -9.15 -1.12
CA TYR A 64 -9.02 -9.37 0.01
C TYR A 64 -9.32 -8.36 1.11
N GLU A 65 -8.76 -8.59 2.29
CA GLU A 65 -9.08 -7.80 3.47
C GLU A 65 -8.48 -6.39 3.42
N GLU A 66 -9.03 -5.53 4.29
CA GLU A 66 -8.43 -4.23 4.59
C GLU A 66 -7.12 -4.45 5.36
N GLY A 67 -6.20 -3.52 5.20
CA GLY A 67 -4.89 -3.57 5.80
C GLY A 67 -4.39 -2.18 6.10
N THR A 68 -3.11 -2.11 6.47
CA THR A 68 -2.40 -0.87 6.68
C THR A 68 -1.26 -0.74 5.69
N TYR A 69 -0.82 0.50 5.47
CA TYR A 69 0.34 0.77 4.65
C TYR A 69 1.28 1.77 5.32
N GLU A 70 2.55 1.71 4.94
CA GLU A 70 3.55 2.67 5.37
C GLU A 70 4.53 2.93 4.23
N TRP A 71 4.79 4.21 3.95
CA TRP A 71 5.81 4.62 2.99
C TRP A 71 7.08 5.04 3.72
N LYS A 72 8.19 4.33 3.50
CA LYS A 72 9.52 4.58 4.10
C LYS A 72 10.55 4.74 3.00
N GLU A 73 11.04 5.95 2.79
CA GLU A 73 12.04 6.23 1.74
C GLU A 73 11.54 5.77 0.35
N ASP A 74 12.12 4.71 -0.21
CA ASP A 74 11.73 4.06 -1.46
C ASP A 74 10.95 2.75 -1.23
N GLU A 75 10.52 2.44 -0.01
CA GLU A 75 9.76 1.25 0.32
C GLU A 75 8.28 1.55 0.63
N LEU A 76 7.40 0.77 0.02
CA LEU A 76 5.99 0.68 0.39
C LEU A 76 5.75 -0.65 1.09
N VAL A 77 5.46 -0.57 2.38
CA VAL A 77 5.05 -1.70 3.20
C VAL A 77 3.53 -1.79 3.19
N LEU A 78 2.98 -2.95 2.85
CA LEU A 78 1.56 -3.25 2.95
C LEU A 78 1.37 -4.43 3.91
N LEU A 79 0.54 -4.25 4.93
CA LEU A 79 0.22 -5.28 5.89
C LEU A 79 -1.28 -5.60 5.84
N SER A 80 -1.61 -6.84 5.54
CA SER A 80 -2.95 -7.39 5.68
C SER A 80 -2.96 -8.45 6.79
N GLU A 81 -3.86 -8.33 7.75
CA GLU A 81 -3.96 -9.24 8.89
C GLU A 81 -5.43 -9.55 9.17
N ASN A 82 -5.72 -10.81 9.48
CA ASN A 82 -6.99 -11.25 10.03
C ASN A 82 -6.77 -12.18 11.22
N GLU A 83 -7.83 -12.73 11.80
CA GLU A 83 -7.74 -13.60 12.99
C GLU A 83 -6.85 -14.84 12.82
N ASN A 84 -6.53 -15.23 11.58
CA ASN A 84 -5.81 -16.46 11.27
C ASN A 84 -4.49 -16.25 10.53
N GLU A 85 -4.34 -15.15 9.80
CA GLU A 85 -3.32 -14.98 8.77
C GLU A 85 -2.74 -13.58 8.80
N ASN A 86 -1.45 -13.47 8.50
CA ASN A 86 -0.80 -12.21 8.18
C ASN A 86 -0.14 -12.33 6.79
N LEU A 87 -0.11 -11.19 6.10
CA LEU A 87 0.60 -11.04 4.83
C LEU A 87 1.20 -9.64 4.79
N GLU A 88 2.52 -9.59 4.77
CA GLU A 88 3.29 -8.37 4.61
C GLU A 88 3.96 -8.38 3.23
N PHE A 89 3.73 -7.31 2.46
CA PHE A 89 4.49 -7.02 1.25
C PHE A 89 5.39 -5.83 1.51
N ILE A 90 6.66 -5.96 1.12
CA ILE A 90 7.59 -4.85 1.05
C ILE A 90 7.95 -4.66 -0.42
N PHE A 91 7.49 -3.55 -0.99
CA PHE A 91 7.84 -3.14 -2.34
C PHE A 91 8.95 -2.11 -2.28
N THR A 92 10.03 -2.31 -3.03
CA THR A 92 10.93 -1.21 -3.41
C THR A 92 10.31 -0.51 -4.61
N VAL A 93 9.95 0.76 -4.46
CA VAL A 93 9.17 1.56 -5.37
C VAL A 93 9.98 2.72 -5.93
N LYS A 94 9.83 2.95 -7.24
CA LYS A 94 10.35 4.13 -7.93
C LYS A 94 9.30 4.72 -8.86
N GLU A 95 9.51 5.94 -9.32
CA GLU A 95 8.70 6.50 -10.43
C GLU A 95 8.83 5.60 -11.66
N SER A 96 7.72 5.38 -12.36
CA SER A 96 7.73 4.55 -13.57
C SER A 96 8.22 5.35 -14.78
N ASP A 97 9.04 4.73 -15.62
CA ASP A 97 9.43 5.27 -16.93
C ASP A 97 8.30 5.13 -17.98
N LYS A 98 7.17 4.53 -17.60
CA LYS A 98 6.02 4.25 -18.48
C LYS A 98 4.93 5.29 -18.27
N GLU A 99 4.46 5.89 -19.36
CA GLU A 99 3.43 6.94 -19.31
C GLU A 99 2.10 6.49 -18.67
N PHE A 100 1.77 5.19 -18.71
CA PHE A 100 0.53 4.63 -18.16
C PHE A 100 0.63 4.23 -16.68
N SER A 101 1.81 4.28 -16.06
CA SER A 101 2.05 3.80 -14.70
C SER A 101 2.62 4.92 -13.85
N LYS A 102 2.15 5.05 -12.61
CA LYS A 102 2.68 6.07 -11.71
C LYS A 102 3.99 5.62 -11.08
N TYR A 103 4.04 4.36 -10.66
CA TYR A 103 5.18 3.77 -10.00
C TYR A 103 5.50 2.39 -10.57
N SER A 104 6.79 2.06 -10.59
CA SER A 104 7.29 0.74 -10.91
C SER A 104 7.97 0.18 -9.65
N ALA A 105 7.70 -1.08 -9.34
CA ALA A 105 8.18 -1.68 -8.10
C ALA A 105 8.65 -3.12 -8.28
N VAL A 106 9.54 -3.54 -7.38
CA VAL A 106 9.91 -4.93 -7.17
C VAL A 106 9.61 -5.30 -5.72
N ILE A 107 9.37 -6.58 -5.45
CA ILE A 107 9.14 -7.04 -4.08
C ILE A 107 10.51 -7.28 -3.45
N SER A 108 10.87 -6.48 -2.47
CA SER A 108 12.07 -6.71 -1.65
C SER A 108 11.83 -7.88 -0.69
N ASP A 109 10.67 -7.90 -0.05
CA ASP A 109 10.25 -9.02 0.79
C ASP A 109 8.74 -9.29 0.77
N ILE A 110 8.39 -10.53 1.09
CA ILE A 110 7.01 -10.97 1.27
C ILE A 110 6.97 -12.03 2.37
N VAL A 111 6.22 -11.75 3.42
CA VAL A 111 6.08 -12.64 4.57
C VAL A 111 4.63 -13.05 4.68
N TYR A 112 4.38 -14.35 4.71
CA TYR A 112 3.06 -14.94 4.92
C TYR A 112 3.14 -15.91 6.09
N GLU A 113 2.32 -15.69 7.11
CA GLU A 113 2.18 -16.59 8.24
C GLU A 113 0.72 -16.92 8.48
N MET A 114 0.50 -18.12 9.00
CA MET A 114 -0.82 -18.64 9.31
C MET A 114 -0.76 -19.32 10.68
N THR A 115 -1.65 -18.91 11.57
CA THR A 115 -1.67 -19.40 12.95
C THR A 115 -2.42 -20.72 13.09
N ASN A 116 -3.42 -21.00 12.24
CA ASN A 116 -4.11 -22.27 12.19
C ASN A 116 -4.24 -22.79 10.74
N PRO A 117 -3.44 -23.81 10.33
CA PRO A 117 -3.44 -24.34 8.96
C PRO A 117 -4.71 -25.10 8.56
N ASP A 118 -5.58 -25.45 9.52
CA ASP A 118 -6.84 -26.17 9.22
C ASP A 118 -7.96 -25.23 8.72
N LYS A 119 -7.77 -23.90 8.80
CA LYS A 119 -8.71 -22.90 8.29
C LYS A 119 -8.48 -22.61 6.79
N ILE A 120 -9.51 -22.11 6.10
CA ILE A 120 -9.37 -21.66 4.70
C ILE A 120 -8.51 -20.39 4.68
N SER A 121 -7.53 -20.38 3.77
CA SER A 121 -6.67 -19.22 3.56
C SER A 121 -7.16 -18.28 2.46
N HIS A 122 -7.32 -17.01 2.82
CA HIS A 122 -7.64 -15.95 1.88
C HIS A 122 -6.38 -15.23 1.41
N LEU A 123 -5.41 -15.03 2.31
CA LEU A 123 -4.18 -14.32 2.01
C LEU A 123 -3.15 -15.20 1.28
N GLN A 124 -3.13 -16.52 1.47
CA GLN A 124 -2.24 -17.42 0.72
C GLN A 124 -2.48 -17.37 -0.79
N ASN A 125 -3.74 -17.25 -1.21
CA ASN A 125 -4.06 -17.13 -2.63
C ASN A 125 -3.55 -15.79 -3.20
N LEU A 126 -3.57 -14.70 -2.42
CA LEU A 126 -2.92 -13.46 -2.82
C LEU A 126 -1.41 -13.64 -2.93
N PHE A 127 -0.78 -14.14 -1.87
CA PHE A 127 0.65 -14.43 -1.77
C PHE A 127 1.16 -15.20 -2.99
N SER A 128 0.46 -16.28 -3.38
CA SER A 128 0.87 -17.14 -4.50
C SER A 128 0.87 -16.47 -5.88
N LYS A 129 0.24 -15.29 -6.03
CA LYS A 129 0.22 -14.53 -7.29
C LYS A 129 1.44 -13.63 -7.46
N PHE A 130 2.24 -13.47 -6.42
CA PHE A 130 3.42 -12.63 -6.43
C PHE A 130 4.70 -13.45 -6.59
N ASP A 131 5.68 -12.82 -7.22
CA ASP A 131 6.95 -13.38 -7.63
C ASP A 131 8.00 -12.27 -7.49
N LYS A 132 9.00 -12.50 -6.62
CA LYS A 132 10.01 -11.50 -6.28
C LYS A 132 10.86 -11.08 -7.48
N GLU A 133 10.93 -11.91 -8.53
CA GLU A 133 11.74 -11.61 -9.72
C GLU A 133 11.02 -10.71 -10.73
N ARG A 134 9.76 -10.36 -10.47
CA ARG A 134 8.93 -9.57 -11.40
C ARG A 134 8.87 -8.10 -11.01
N THR A 135 8.71 -7.27 -12.04
CA THR A 135 8.35 -5.87 -11.89
C THR A 135 6.83 -5.71 -11.91
N TYR A 136 6.35 -4.90 -10.98
CA TYR A 136 4.95 -4.55 -10.80
C TYR A 136 4.75 -3.07 -11.13
N GLU A 137 3.70 -2.76 -11.87
CA GLU A 137 3.34 -1.39 -12.24
C GLU A 137 2.09 -0.96 -11.46
N PHE A 138 2.14 0.24 -10.88
CA PHE A 138 1.04 0.86 -10.15
C PHE A 138 0.29 1.78 -11.12
N ILE A 139 -0.75 1.24 -11.74
CA ILE A 139 -1.55 1.92 -12.76
C ILE A 139 -2.70 2.65 -12.07
N THR A 140 -2.84 3.97 -12.29
CA THR A 140 -3.90 4.75 -11.66
C THR A 140 -5.27 4.36 -12.23
N LYS A 141 -6.27 4.29 -11.35
CA LYS A 141 -7.66 3.94 -11.68
C LYS A 141 -8.56 5.16 -11.89
#